data_AF-A0A7V9IQ60-F1
#
_entry.id   AF-A0A7V9IQ60-F1
#
_cell.length_a   1.000
_cell.length_b   1.000
_cell.length_c   1.000
_cell.angle_alpha   90.00
_cell.angle_beta   90.00
_cell.angle_gamma   90.00
#
_symmetry.space_group_name_H-M   'P 1'
#
loop_
_entity.id
_entity.type
_entity.pdbx_description
1 polymer ?
#
loop_
_entity_poly.entity_id
_entity_poly.type
_entity_poly.pdbx_seq_one_letter_code
_entity_poly.pdbx_strand_id
1 'polypeptide(L)'
;QQALFLAGSEVTRLMFWVPQSGDIGIGVSILSYNGGVQFGLITDQQLCADPQQIIDGFEPEFEKLALALCMLPWEQAVDADMALDWLFASPPMERRKPRNRSKSSARTR
;
A
#
# COMPACT_ATOMS: atom_id res chain seq x y z
N GLN A 1 6.03 20.73 12.89
CA GLN A 1 5.88 20.50 14.35
C GLN A 1 7.20 20.83 15.02
N GLN A 2 7.16 21.27 16.27
CA GLN A 2 8.33 21.66 17.06
C GLN A 2 8.81 20.47 17.90
N ALA A 3 10.11 20.38 18.17
CA ALA A 3 10.68 19.31 18.98
C ALA A 3 10.09 19.30 20.40
N LEU A 4 9.85 18.10 20.94
CA LEU A 4 9.32 17.86 22.27
C LEU A 4 10.48 17.45 23.18
N PHE A 5 10.39 17.87 24.44
CA PHE A 5 11.38 17.55 25.46
C PHE A 5 10.73 16.83 26.63
N LEU A 6 11.35 15.76 27.09
CA LEU A 6 10.96 15.03 28.29
C LEU A 6 12.11 15.11 29.30
N ALA A 7 11.85 15.71 30.46
CA ALA A 7 12.88 15.95 31.49
C ALA A 7 14.16 16.62 30.95
N GLY A 8 14.01 17.54 29.98
CA GLY A 8 15.14 18.25 29.35
C GLY A 8 15.84 17.50 28.21
N SER A 9 15.45 16.27 27.92
CA SER A 9 15.98 15.50 26.78
C SER A 9 15.04 15.59 25.57
N GLU A 10 15.59 15.80 24.37
CA GLU A 10 14.80 15.81 23.14
C GLU A 10 14.24 14.42 22.84
N VAL A 11 12.95 14.36 22.50
CA VAL A 11 12.31 13.13 22.03
C VAL A 11 12.68 12.96 20.56
N THR A 12 13.50 11.95 20.25
CA THR A 12 13.94 11.69 18.87
C THR A 12 13.01 10.77 18.09
N ARG A 13 12.30 9.88 18.80
CA ARG A 13 11.46 8.85 18.19
C ARG A 13 10.19 8.61 19.02
N LEU A 14 9.08 8.34 18.33
CA LEU A 14 7.78 8.08 18.92
C LEU A 14 7.21 6.84 18.25
N MET A 15 7.11 5.74 19.00
CA MET A 15 6.52 4.50 18.50
C MET A 15 5.07 4.41 18.99
N PHE A 16 4.13 4.19 18.08
CA PHE A 16 2.75 3.88 18.46
C PHE A 16 2.53 2.38 18.35
N TRP A 17 2.18 1.76 19.46
CA TRP A 17 1.85 0.34 19.48
C TRP A 17 0.37 0.16 19.15
N VAL A 18 0.08 -0.54 18.05
CA VAL A 18 -1.27 -1.02 17.73
C VAL A 18 -1.57 -2.22 18.63
N PRO A 19 -2.57 -2.16 19.53
CA PRO A 19 -2.92 -3.30 20.37
C PRO A 19 -3.39 -4.45 19.47
N GLN A 20 -2.74 -5.62 19.59
CA GLN A 20 -3.20 -6.82 18.91
C GLN A 20 -4.31 -7.47 19.74
N SER A 21 -5.55 -7.38 19.26
CA SER A 21 -6.71 -8.09 19.82
C SER A 21 -7.28 -9.05 18.77
N GLY A 22 -7.58 -10.29 19.16
CA GLY A 22 -8.21 -11.28 18.28
C GLY A 22 -7.32 -11.74 17.13
N ASP A 23 -7.87 -11.77 15.91
CA ASP A 23 -7.25 -12.30 14.68
C ASP A 23 -6.38 -11.27 13.91
N ILE A 24 -6.03 -10.13 14.53
CA ILE A 24 -5.22 -9.09 13.87
C ILE A 24 -3.75 -9.50 13.92
N GLY A 25 -3.29 -10.19 12.87
CA GLY A 25 -1.91 -10.65 12.72
C GLY A 25 -0.91 -9.61 12.21
N ILE A 26 -1.35 -8.42 11.78
CA ILE A 26 -0.50 -7.30 11.32
C ILE A 26 -1.04 -5.96 11.88
N GLY A 27 -0.15 -5.13 12.41
CA GLY A 27 -0.39 -3.74 12.76
C GLY A 27 0.63 -2.83 12.09
N VAL A 28 0.17 -1.77 11.43
CA VAL A 28 1.01 -0.75 10.78
C VAL A 28 0.81 0.58 11.48
N SER A 29 1.90 1.31 11.70
CA SER A 29 1.91 2.65 12.28
C SER A 29 2.72 3.59 11.40
N ILE A 30 2.14 4.76 11.09
CA ILE A 30 2.79 5.83 10.34
C ILE A 30 2.66 7.10 11.18
N LEU A 31 3.80 7.67 11.58
CA LEU A 31 3.82 8.86 12.42
C LEU A 31 4.77 9.91 11.85
N SER A 32 4.24 11.11 11.63
CA SER A 32 5.06 12.29 11.32
C SER A 32 5.43 13.03 12.60
N TYR A 33 6.71 13.27 12.82
CA TYR A 33 7.22 13.98 13.99
C TYR A 33 8.54 14.70 13.69
N ASN A 34 8.64 15.97 14.09
CA ASN A 34 9.82 16.82 13.92
C ASN A 34 10.43 16.78 12.51
N GLY A 35 9.59 16.79 11.47
CA GLY A 35 10.01 16.75 10.07
C GLY A 35 10.41 15.37 9.54
N GLY A 36 10.44 14.34 10.40
CA GLY A 36 10.63 12.95 10.00
C GLY A 36 9.30 12.18 9.94
N VAL A 37 9.29 11.09 9.17
CA VAL A 37 8.22 10.09 9.16
C VAL A 37 8.78 8.79 9.72
N GLN A 38 8.03 8.17 10.63
CA GLN A 38 8.35 6.89 11.23
C GLN A 38 7.32 5.87 10.75
N PHE A 39 7.80 4.83 10.09
CA PHE A 39 7.01 3.66 9.70
C PHE A 39 7.33 2.50 10.63
N GLY A 40 6.32 1.89 11.23
CA GLY A 40 6.45 0.76 12.13
C GLY A 40 5.50 -0.37 11.74
N LEU A 41 6.01 -1.60 11.73
CA LEU A 41 5.26 -2.82 11.46
C LEU A 41 5.38 -3.75 12.64
N ILE A 42 4.25 -4.29 13.10
CA ILE A 42 4.16 -5.35 14.09
C ILE A 42 3.36 -6.47 13.46
N THR A 43 3.83 -7.71 13.56
CA THR A 43 3.13 -8.85 12.96
C THR A 43 3.39 -10.13 13.74
N ASP A 44 2.43 -11.03 13.70
CA ASP A 44 2.57 -12.38 14.22
C ASP A 44 3.63 -13.16 13.43
N GLN A 45 4.51 -13.86 14.15
CA GLN A 45 5.64 -14.57 13.55
C GLN A 45 5.21 -15.73 12.64
N GLN A 46 4.07 -16.37 12.91
CA GLN A 46 3.53 -17.43 12.04
C GLN A 46 2.98 -16.88 10.73
N LEU A 47 2.51 -15.62 10.73
CA LEU A 47 2.00 -14.95 9.54
C LEU A 47 3.13 -14.34 8.69
N CYS A 48 4.13 -13.76 9.34
CA CYS A 48 5.25 -13.10 8.68
C CYS A 48 6.57 -13.41 9.42
N ALA A 49 7.30 -14.39 8.91
CA ALA A 49 8.55 -14.86 9.52
C ALA A 49 9.68 -13.81 9.48
N ASP A 50 9.64 -12.89 8.51
CA ASP A 50 10.63 -11.82 8.35
C ASP A 50 9.94 -10.46 8.05
N PRO A 51 9.49 -9.75 9.10
CA PRO A 51 8.85 -8.45 8.96
C PRO A 51 9.77 -7.37 8.37
N GLN A 52 11.09 -7.56 8.46
CA GLN A 52 12.06 -6.60 7.96
C GLN A 52 11.97 -6.45 6.44
N GLN A 53 11.63 -7.51 5.71
CA GLN A 53 11.43 -7.43 4.25
C GLN A 53 10.32 -6.46 3.85
N ILE A 54 9.26 -6.35 4.66
CA ILE A 54 8.16 -5.40 4.41
C ILE A 54 8.63 -3.98 4.72
N ILE A 55 9.41 -3.79 5.79
CA ILE A 55 10.00 -2.49 6.13
C ILE A 55 10.94 -2.02 5.04
N ASP A 56 11.82 -2.88 4.55
CA ASP A 56 12.79 -2.56 3.50
C ASP A 56 12.11 -2.24 2.15
N GLY A 57 10.95 -2.86 1.90
CA GLY A 57 10.11 -2.53 0.75
C GLY A 57 9.35 -1.22 0.87
N PHE A 58 9.17 -0.68 2.08
CA PHE A 58 8.34 0.51 2.28
C PHE A 58 8.95 1.76 1.63
N GLU A 59 10.23 2.04 1.88
CA GLU A 59 10.91 3.23 1.34
C GLU A 59 10.83 3.33 -0.19
N PRO A 60 11.24 2.31 -0.98
CA PRO A 60 11.17 2.41 -2.44
C PRO A 60 9.74 2.48 -2.97
N GLU A 61 8.76 1.83 -2.33
CA GLU A 61 7.35 1.95 -2.75
C GLU A 61 6.76 3.31 -2.39
N PHE A 62 7.16 3.89 -1.27
CA PHE A 62 6.77 5.25 -0.89
C PHE A 62 7.31 6.29 -1.88
N GLU A 63 8.57 6.16 -2.31
CA GLU A 63 9.14 7.03 -3.33
C GLU A 63 8.41 6.93 -4.67
N LYS A 64 8.06 5.71 -5.10
CA LYS A 64 7.25 5.50 -6.31
C LYS A 64 5.89 6.17 -6.18
N LEU A 65 5.22 6.00 -5.04
CA LEU A 65 3.94 6.64 -4.77
C LEU A 65 4.07 8.17 -4.79
N ALA A 66 5.08 8.73 -4.12
CA ALA A 66 5.34 10.17 -4.09
C ALA A 66 5.60 10.74 -5.49
N LEU A 67 6.41 10.03 -6.30
CA LEU A 67 6.66 10.40 -7.70
C LEU A 67 5.38 10.36 -8.53
N ALA A 68 4.58 9.30 -8.38
CA ALA A 68 3.37 9.13 -9.15
C ALA A 68 2.30 10.18 -8.78
N LEU A 69 2.22 10.58 -7.50
CA LEU A 69 1.40 11.72 -7.07
C LEU A 69 1.86 13.04 -7.73
N CYS A 70 3.15 13.23 -7.99
CA CYS A 70 3.66 14.38 -8.74
C CYS A 70 3.28 14.36 -10.23
N MET A 71 2.88 13.21 -10.77
CA MET A 71 2.44 13.04 -12.16
C MET A 71 0.91 13.13 -12.33
N LEU A 72 0.17 13.25 -11.24
CA LEU A 72 -1.29 13.44 -11.31
C LEU A 72 -1.64 14.75 -12.03
N PRO A 73 -2.85 14.87 -12.59
CA PRO A 73 -3.35 16.13 -13.10
C PRO A 73 -3.76 17.04 -11.92
N TRP A 74 -2.91 17.99 -11.55
CA TRP A 74 -3.15 18.89 -10.40
C TRP A 74 -4.14 20.02 -10.71
N GLU A 75 -4.62 20.11 -11.95
CA GLU A 75 -5.57 21.12 -12.42
C GLU A 75 -6.98 20.93 -11.85
N GLN A 76 -7.28 19.73 -11.34
CA GLN A 76 -8.53 19.39 -10.68
C GLN A 76 -8.23 18.71 -9.35
N ALA A 77 -9.12 18.87 -8.37
CA ALA A 77 -9.01 18.11 -7.13
C ALA A 77 -9.21 16.63 -7.46
N VAL A 78 -8.11 15.86 -7.45
CA VAL A 78 -8.16 14.40 -7.56
C VAL A 78 -8.57 13.87 -6.20
N ASP A 79 -9.72 13.20 -6.13
CA ASP A 79 -10.10 12.46 -4.92
C ASP A 79 -9.27 11.17 -4.77
N ALA A 80 -9.32 10.57 -3.58
CA ALA A 80 -8.51 9.39 -3.28
C ALA A 80 -8.83 8.20 -4.20
N ASP A 81 -10.10 8.01 -4.57
CA ASP A 81 -10.54 6.89 -5.41
C ASP A 81 -10.03 7.06 -6.85
N MET A 82 -10.12 8.27 -7.40
CA MET A 82 -9.56 8.61 -8.71
C MET A 82 -8.04 8.44 -8.76
N ALA A 83 -7.32 8.84 -7.70
CA ALA A 83 -5.88 8.64 -7.60
C ALA A 83 -5.54 7.14 -7.57
N LEU A 84 -6.29 6.33 -6.81
CA LEU A 84 -6.09 4.89 -6.73
C LEU A 84 -6.33 4.20 -8.08
N ASP A 85 -7.41 4.54 -8.78
CA ASP A 85 -7.69 4.03 -10.12
C ASP A 85 -6.54 4.37 -11.08
N TRP A 86 -6.03 5.59 -11.05
CA TRP A 86 -4.98 6.01 -11.96
C TRP A 86 -3.63 5.34 -11.68
N LEU A 87 -3.29 5.16 -10.40
CA LEU A 87 -2.03 4.59 -9.94
C LEU A 87 -2.01 3.06 -10.02
N PHE A 88 -3.15 2.40 -9.80
CA PHE A 88 -3.21 0.95 -9.57
C PHE A 88 -4.20 0.19 -10.48
N ALA A 89 -4.96 0.85 -11.36
CA ALA A 89 -5.78 0.10 -12.32
C ALA A 89 -4.89 -0.67 -13.31
N SER A 90 -5.13 -1.97 -13.41
CA SER A 90 -4.57 -2.78 -14.50
C SER A 90 -5.16 -2.31 -15.84
N PRO A 91 -4.42 -2.39 -16.96
CA PRO A 91 -5.02 -2.18 -18.27
C PRO A 91 -6.24 -3.11 -18.40
N PRO A 92 -7.35 -2.66 -19.01
CA PRO A 92 -8.56 -3.47 -19.08
C PRO A 92 -8.20 -4.81 -19.72
N MET A 93 -8.33 -5.88 -18.94
CA MET A 93 -8.04 -7.24 -19.38
C MET A 93 -8.89 -7.50 -20.62
N GLU A 94 -8.24 -7.50 -21.80
CA GLU A 94 -8.91 -7.67 -23.08
C GLU A 94 -9.65 -9.02 -23.01
N ARG A 95 -10.98 -8.96 -22.91
CA ARG A 95 -11.83 -10.15 -22.80
C ARG A 95 -11.54 -11.02 -24.02
N ARG A 96 -10.70 -12.06 -23.84
CA ARG A 96 -10.43 -13.06 -24.87
C ARG A 96 -11.78 -13.58 -25.35
N LYS A 97 -12.15 -13.22 -26.59
CA LYS A 97 -13.40 -13.67 -27.21
C LYS A 97 -13.43 -15.20 -27.13
N PRO A 98 -14.53 -15.82 -26.65
CA PRO A 98 -14.63 -17.26 -26.60
C PRO A 98 -14.43 -17.82 -28.01
N ARG A 99 -13.44 -18.70 -28.15
CA ARG A 99 -13.08 -19.33 -29.43
C ARG A 99 -14.30 -20.09 -29.95
N ASN A 100 -14.88 -19.61 -31.03
CA ASN A 100 -16.09 -20.13 -31.65
C ASN A 100 -15.88 -21.60 -32.02
N ARG A 101 -16.46 -22.54 -31.26
CA ARG A 101 -16.54 -23.95 -31.68
C ARG A 101 -17.58 -24.03 -32.79
N SER A 102 -17.11 -24.07 -34.03
CA SER A 102 -17.96 -24.33 -35.20
C SER A 102 -18.79 -25.58 -34.96
N LYS A 103 -20.12 -25.45 -35.08
CA LYS A 103 -21.04 -26.58 -35.15
C LYS A 103 -20.68 -27.40 -36.39
N SER A 104 -20.04 -28.55 -36.21
CA SER A 104 -19.91 -29.55 -37.27
C SER A 104 -21.25 -30.26 -37.41
N SER A 105 -22.07 -29.74 -38.30
CA SER A 105 -23.15 -30.50 -38.95
C SER A 105 -22.53 -31.68 -39.69
N ALA A 106 -22.87 -32.90 -39.28
CA ALA A 106 -22.75 -34.07 -40.14
C ALA A 106 -24.02 -34.90 -39.95
N ARG A 107 -24.94 -34.63 -40.86
CA ARG A 107 -26.09 -35.45 -41.24
C ARG A 107 -25.57 -36.78 -41.82
N THR A 108 -26.36 -37.84 -41.70
CA THR A 108 -26.37 -39.06 -42.55
C THR A 108 -25.56 -40.27 -42.06
N ARG A 109 -26.19 -41.19 -41.33
CA ARG A 109 -26.77 -42.44 -41.84
C ARG A 109 -27.65 -43.09 -40.78
#